data_AF-A0A3M8AZZ4-F1
#
_entry.id   AF-A0A3M8AZZ4-F1
#
_cell.length_a   1.000
_cell.length_b   1.000
_cell.length_c   1.000
_cell.angle_alpha   90.00
_cell.angle_beta   90.00
_cell.angle_gamma   90.00
#
_symmetry.space_group_name_H-M   'P 1'
#
loop_
_entity.id
_entity.type
_entity.pdbx_description
1 polymer ?
#
loop_
_entity_poly.entity_id
_entity_poly.type
_entity_poly.pdbx_seq_one_letter_code
_entity_poly.pdbx_strand_id
1 'polypeptide(L)'
;MTRLYESKHYALFSARLTEPMKEVLCIIGESGEINKQSIIDTSRYSKTVVHACVEALYFSGLLMLRTPRRETLYSLSEEGQTFVDYLLLTSNEGGYHESDEQ
;
A
#
# COMPACT_ATOMS: atom_id res chain seq x y z
N MET A 1 -0.24 9.55 -20.30
CA MET A 1 0.07 8.23 -19.73
C MET A 1 -1.20 7.40 -19.72
N THR A 2 -1.17 6.19 -20.26
CA THR A 2 -2.30 5.25 -20.19
C THR A 2 -2.18 4.49 -18.87
N ARG A 3 -3.23 4.52 -18.03
CA ARG A 3 -3.22 3.73 -16.78
C ARG A 3 -3.13 2.25 -17.13
N LEU A 4 -2.18 1.55 -16.49
CA LEU A 4 -2.00 0.10 -16.67
C LEU A 4 -3.19 -0.69 -16.08
N TYR A 5 -3.81 -0.16 -15.03
CA TYR A 5 -4.90 -0.82 -14.34
C TYR A 5 -6.13 0.09 -14.19
N GLU A 6 -7.31 -0.52 -14.24
CA GLU A 6 -8.61 0.11 -14.00
C GLU A 6 -9.06 -0.13 -12.55
N SER A 7 -10.04 0.63 -12.06
CA SER A 7 -10.56 0.51 -10.69
C SER A 7 -11.00 -0.93 -10.33
N LYS A 8 -11.53 -1.70 -11.29
CA LYS A 8 -11.90 -3.11 -11.08
C LYS A 8 -10.71 -4.01 -10.77
N HIS A 9 -9.53 -3.72 -11.34
CA HIS A 9 -8.30 -4.46 -11.06
C HIS A 9 -7.80 -4.15 -9.65
N TYR A 10 -7.87 -2.88 -9.24
CA TYR A 10 -7.54 -2.48 -7.87
C TYR A 10 -8.50 -3.06 -6.83
N ALA A 11 -9.79 -3.18 -7.14
CA ALA A 11 -10.76 -3.82 -6.25
C ALA A 11 -10.40 -5.30 -5.99
N LEU A 12 -10.12 -6.05 -7.06
CA LEU A 12 -9.71 -7.46 -6.95
C LEU A 12 -8.41 -7.62 -6.19
N PHE A 13 -7.45 -6.73 -6.42
CA PHE A 13 -6.17 -6.76 -5.74
C PHE A 13 -6.30 -6.39 -4.26
N SER A 14 -7.05 -5.33 -3.93
CA SER A 14 -7.37 -4.92 -2.55
C SER A 14 -8.01 -6.04 -1.74
N ALA A 15 -8.92 -6.82 -2.34
CA ALA A 15 -9.55 -7.98 -1.71
C ALA A 15 -8.55 -9.11 -1.36
N ARG A 16 -7.35 -9.12 -1.95
CA ARG A 16 -6.28 -10.08 -1.67
C ARG A 16 -5.24 -9.55 -0.69
N LEU A 17 -5.22 -8.24 -0.41
CA LEU A 17 -4.30 -7.67 0.57
C LEU A 17 -4.76 -7.99 1.99
N THR A 18 -3.81 -8.47 2.78
CA THR A 18 -4.01 -8.61 4.23
C THR A 18 -3.99 -7.24 4.90
N GLU A 19 -4.63 -7.11 6.07
CA GLU A 19 -4.61 -5.86 6.85
C GLU A 19 -3.19 -5.38 7.19
N PRO A 20 -2.20 -6.24 7.51
CA PRO A 20 -0.80 -5.83 7.61
C PRO A 20 -0.21 -5.19 6.36
N MET A 21 -0.56 -5.70 5.17
CA MET A 21 -0.08 -5.14 3.92
C MET A 21 -0.66 -3.75 3.67
N LYS A 22 -1.94 -3.54 3.98
CA LYS A 22 -2.59 -2.22 3.86
C LYS A 22 -1.97 -1.22 4.83
N GLU A 23 -1.74 -1.62 6.09
CA GLU A 23 -1.09 -0.76 7.08
C GLU A 23 0.32 -0.35 6.65
N VAL A 24 1.12 -1.28 6.14
CA VAL A 24 2.48 -0.99 5.62
C VAL A 24 2.43 -0.01 4.43
N LEU A 25 1.47 -0.18 3.51
CA LEU A 25 1.28 0.77 2.41
C LEU A 25 0.94 2.18 2.90
N CYS A 26 0.06 2.31 3.90
CA CYS A 26 -0.27 3.60 4.49
C CYS A 26 0.95 4.25 5.15
N ILE A 27 1.69 3.52 5.99
CA ILE A 27 2.91 4.03 6.66
C ILE A 27 3.92 4.59 5.64
N ILE A 28 4.16 3.85 4.56
CA ILE A 28 5.09 4.29 3.49
C ILE A 28 4.52 5.49 2.74
N GLY A 29 3.23 5.47 2.40
CA GLY A 29 2.56 6.56 1.68
C GLY A 29 2.57 7.89 2.44
N GLU A 30 2.38 7.86 3.76
CA GLU A 30 2.43 9.04 4.62
C GLU A 30 3.85 9.60 4.79
N SER A 31 4.87 8.75 4.67
CA SER A 31 6.28 9.12 4.91
C SER A 31 7.03 9.53 3.64
N GLY A 32 6.56 9.12 2.46
CA GLY A 32 7.22 9.35 1.17
C GLY A 32 8.41 8.41 0.92
N GLU A 33 9.51 8.58 1.66
CA GLU A 33 10.66 7.65 1.68
C GLU A 33 10.95 7.24 3.14
N ILE A 34 11.01 5.94 3.41
CA ILE A 34 11.16 5.40 4.77
C ILE A 34 12.06 4.16 4.81
N ASN A 35 12.90 4.03 5.84
CA ASN A 35 13.70 2.82 6.03
C ASN A 35 12.89 1.70 6.69
N LYS A 36 13.35 0.44 6.54
CA LYS A 36 12.62 -0.73 7.08
C LYS A 36 12.43 -0.68 8.59
N GLN A 37 13.40 -0.15 9.33
CA GLN A 37 13.34 -0.09 10.79
C GLN A 37 12.23 0.85 11.26
N SER A 38 12.10 2.03 10.64
CA SER A 38 11.04 2.98 10.91
C SER A 38 9.64 2.43 10.59
N ILE A 39 9.48 1.63 9.53
CA ILE A 39 8.21 0.92 9.27
C ILE A 39 7.87 -0.04 10.43
N ILE A 40 8.86 -0.81 10.90
CA ILE A 40 8.68 -1.75 12.02
C ILE A 40 8.30 -1.00 13.30
N ASP A 41 8.97 0.11 13.59
CA ASP A 41 8.75 0.89 14.81
C ASP A 41 7.38 1.60 14.81
N THR A 42 6.82 1.85 13.63
CA THR A 42 5.52 2.52 13.45
C THR A 42 4.36 1.53 13.42
N SER A 43 4.59 0.32 12.90
CA SER A 43 3.54 -0.69 12.77
C SER A 43 3.20 -1.33 14.12
N ARG A 44 1.92 -1.71 14.29
CA ARG A 44 1.49 -2.53 15.43
C ARG A 44 1.79 -4.02 15.27
N TYR A 45 2.23 -4.46 14.09
CA TYR A 45 2.52 -5.86 13.80
C TYR A 45 3.96 -6.25 14.15
N SER A 46 4.19 -7.55 14.35
CA SER A 46 5.55 -8.05 14.63
C SER A 46 6.53 -7.76 13.48
N LYS A 47 7.81 -7.60 13.81
CA LYS A 47 8.91 -7.42 12.85
C LYS A 47 8.87 -8.43 11.68
N THR A 48 8.63 -9.71 11.97
CA THR A 48 8.59 -10.77 10.96
C THR A 48 7.44 -10.55 9.97
N VAL A 49 6.27 -10.13 10.47
CA VAL A 49 5.10 -9.82 9.63
C VAL A 49 5.38 -8.60 8.75
N VAL A 50 5.94 -7.53 9.32
CA VAL A 50 6.29 -6.32 8.57
C VAL A 50 7.31 -6.63 7.48
N HIS A 51 8.34 -7.42 7.78
CA HIS A 51 9.32 -7.86 6.79
C HIS A 51 8.66 -8.59 5.60
N ALA A 52 7.81 -9.58 5.88
CA ALA A 52 7.10 -10.32 4.84
C ALA A 52 6.19 -9.42 4.00
N CYS A 53 5.53 -8.43 4.62
CA CYS A 53 4.70 -7.47 3.92
C CYS A 53 5.52 -6.56 2.99
N VAL A 54 6.62 -6.00 3.49
CA VAL A 54 7.51 -5.14 2.68
C VAL A 54 8.05 -5.89 1.46
N GLU A 55 8.48 -7.15 1.64
CA GLU A 55 8.97 -7.98 0.53
C GLU A 55 7.86 -8.29 -0.47
N ALA A 56 6.68 -8.73 -0.01
CA ALA A 56 5.55 -9.03 -0.88
C ALA A 56 5.09 -7.80 -1.69
N LEU A 57 5.00 -6.64 -1.05
CA LEU A 57 4.59 -5.38 -1.70
C LEU A 57 5.64 -4.85 -2.69
N TYR A 58 6.93 -5.09 -2.40
CA TYR A 58 8.00 -4.82 -3.36
C TYR A 58 7.92 -5.76 -4.57
N PHE A 59 7.74 -7.07 -4.36
CA PHE A 59 7.62 -8.04 -5.46
C PHE A 59 6.34 -7.84 -6.28
N SER A 60 5.27 -7.29 -5.70
CA SER A 60 4.07 -6.92 -6.45
C SER A 60 4.21 -5.60 -7.22
N GLY A 61 5.36 -4.92 -7.15
CA GLY A 61 5.63 -3.69 -7.88
C GLY A 61 5.00 -2.42 -7.29
N LEU A 62 4.44 -2.50 -6.08
CA LEU A 62 3.82 -1.33 -5.41
C LEU A 62 4.86 -0.45 -4.71
N LEU A 63 6.01 -1.03 -4.35
CA LEU A 63 7.10 -0.30 -3.71
C LEU A 63 8.28 -0.18 -4.66
N MET A 64 9.00 0.94 -4.55
CA MET A 64 10.33 1.11 -5.09
C MET A 64 11.36 1.06 -3.96
N LEU A 65 12.58 0.64 -4.31
CA LEU A 65 13.70 0.53 -3.39
C LEU A 65 14.85 1.41 -3.89
N ARG A 66 15.41 2.21 -2.97
CA ARG A 66 16.63 2.98 -3.20
C ARG A 66 17.64 2.70 -2.10
N THR A 67 18.91 2.68 -2.44
CA THR A 67 19.99 2.38 -1.47
C THR A 67 21.03 3.51 -1.37
N PRO A 68 20.64 4.73 -0.98
CA PRO A 68 21.62 5.80 -0.77
C PRO A 68 22.56 5.45 0.39
N ARG A 69 23.87 5.59 0.18
CA ARG A 69 24.89 5.47 1.26
C ARG A 69 24.75 4.23 2.16
N ARG A 70 24.34 3.09 1.57
CA ARG A 70 24.13 1.79 2.24
C ARG A 70 22.92 1.69 3.16
N GLU A 71 22.04 2.69 3.20
CA GLU A 71 20.73 2.58 3.84
C GLU A 71 19.67 2.22 2.80
N THR A 72 18.80 1.27 3.10
CA THR A 72 17.69 0.88 2.20
C THR A 72 16.44 1.66 2.56
N LEU A 73 15.98 2.46 1.60
CA LEU A 73 14.75 3.24 1.68
C LEU A 73 13.69 2.67 0.75
N TYR A 74 12.45 2.67 1.22
CA TYR A 74 11.26 2.25 0.48
C TYR A 74 10.36 3.46 0.25
N SER A 75 9.77 3.53 -0.94
CA SER A 75 8.74 4.49 -1.32
C SER A 75 7.67 3.82 -2.17
N LEU A 76 6.52 4.45 -2.37
CA LEU A 76 5.52 3.97 -3.31
C LEU A 76 6.04 4.13 -4.75
N SER A 77 5.80 3.14 -5.60
CA SER A 77 5.91 3.30 -7.05
C SER A 77 4.77 4.18 -7.58
N GLU A 78 4.82 4.60 -8.85
CA GLU A 78 3.68 5.30 -9.48
C GLU A 78 2.37 4.47 -9.38
N GLU A 79 2.51 3.15 -9.55
CA GLU A 79 1.42 2.19 -9.42
C GLU A 79 0.97 2.04 -7.96
N GLY A 80 1.92 1.97 -7.02
CA GLY A 80 1.66 1.95 -5.58
C GLY A 80 0.90 3.18 -5.10
N GLN A 81 1.27 4.37 -5.60
CA GLN A 81 0.58 5.62 -5.30
C GLN A 81 -0.85 5.59 -5.81
N THR A 82 -1.04 5.21 -7.07
CA THR A 82 -2.38 5.11 -7.68
C THR A 82 -3.27 4.11 -6.92
N PHE A 83 -2.70 3.01 -6.46
CA PHE A 83 -3.42 2.01 -5.67
C PHE A 83 -3.77 2.52 -4.27
N VAL A 84 -2.87 3.22 -3.58
CA VAL A 84 -3.17 3.84 -2.27
C VAL A 84 -4.26 4.90 -2.41
N ASP A 85 -4.23 5.72 -3.45
CA ASP A 85 -5.29 6.70 -3.73
C ASP A 85 -6.65 6.01 -3.92
N TYR A 86 -6.68 4.87 -4.62
CA TYR A 86 -7.89 4.04 -4.75
C TYR A 86 -8.39 3.52 -3.38
N LEU A 87 -7.50 3.05 -2.51
CA LEU A 87 -7.87 2.59 -1.17
C LEU A 87 -8.47 3.72 -0.32
N LEU A 88 -7.93 4.93 -0.41
CA LEU A 88 -8.42 6.10 0.33
C LEU A 88 -9.79 6.58 -0.18
N LEU A 89 -9.99 6.59 -1.50
CA LEU A 89 -11.29 6.94 -2.10
C LEU A 89 -12.38 5.95 -1.68
N THR A 90 -12.09 4.64 -1.79
CA THR A 90 -13.07 3.60 -1.44
C THR A 90 -13.34 3.48 0.06
N SER A 91 -12.38 3.84 0.91
CA SER A 91 -12.59 3.92 2.36
C SER A 91 -13.54 5.06 2.75
N ASN A 92 -13.52 6.17 2.00
CA ASN A 92 -14.42 7.30 2.21
C ASN A 92 -15.82 7.09 1.58
N GLU A 93 -15.93 6.27 0.54
CA GLU A 93 -17.19 5.93 -0.12
C GLU A 93 -18.04 4.88 0.64
N GLY A 94 -17.48 4.23 1.67
CA GLY A 94 -18.22 3.34 2.58
C GLY A 94 -19.29 4.03 3.45
N GLY A 95 -19.58 5.32 3.20
CA GLY A 95 -20.59 6.12 3.89
C GLY A 95 -21.94 6.26 3.18
N TYR A 96 -22.11 5.76 1.95
CA TYR A 96 -23.41 5.77 1.26
C TYR A 96 -23.81 4.37 0.83
N HIS A 97 -24.52 3.68 1.73
CA HIS A 97 -25.53 2.72 1.32
C HIS A 97 -26.67 3.53 0.70
N GLU A 98 -26.67 3.73 -0.61
CA GLU A 98 -27.96 3.84 -1.30
C GLU A 98 -28.45 2.40 -1.50
N SER A 99 -29.46 2.07 -0.71
CA SER A 99 -30.26 0.87 -0.84
C SER A 99 -30.76 0.75 -2.27
N ASP A 100 -30.49 -0.38 -2.91
CA ASP A 100 -31.32 -0.85 -4.01
C ASP A 100 -32.75 -1.03 -3.47
N GLU A 101 -33.65 -0.12 -3.80
CA GLU A 101 -35.10 -0.39 -3.77
C GLU A 101 -35.66 -0.25 -5.19
N GLN A 102 -35.79 -1.42 -5.81
CA GLN A 102 -36.87 -1.96 -6.67
C GLN A 102 -37.59 -1.03 -7.65
#